data_AF-A0A1E5SXE5-F1
#
_entry.id   AF-A0A1E5SXE5-F1
#
_cell.length_a   1.000
_cell.length_b   1.000
_cell.length_c   1.000
_cell.angle_alpha   90.00
_cell.angle_beta   90.00
_cell.angle_gamma   90.00
#
_symmetry.space_group_name_H-M   'P 1'
#
loop_
_entity.id
_entity.type
_entity.pdbx_description
1 polymer ?
#
loop_
_entity_poly.entity_id
_entity_poly.type
_entity_poly.pdbx_seq_one_letter_code
_entity_poly.pdbx_strand_id
1 'polypeptide(L)'
;MKYNTIVIGGGLAGLTAGATLSKFGKKVLLLEQHYKPGGCATTFKRGDFIVEVGLHEMSGILENGTLPQIFKMLEVDQKIDLLKVPEFYAAFSDRGQFVLPHSYDAAAKALLDKYPEDEKGIRRFMKVLRGIRKEGVSQPRSKLVRKLIYPFMPLLYPNLVEASKHTVGSWLDKYITNESAKLDLVAHIAYWGDDPYTLSMFYYGLPFSGFIENGGHFIQGGSQKLSDQLAAYIEKQGGTVLLGKKAEKIVTQNGRVTGVTFRDSFNQDMSPVTINCDNVVANCAIPVVPAMLDEPFASSLKKQISGKVNSCSLLCMYLGFNKKIEEFGVGHYSNVIEGEDVRSLKDVKSNHQGDWNKRRFIFVDYGKVDAQLAPPDKSEGVICTVDYVQDWEGLNDEEYKAKKEEVAQILLQRLDKQFPGIRESIEYYEVSTSKTIQRYTSNPTGSVYGYAQTKEQIGNERFRNNFLIPNLYFASAWAFPGGGFEGSITGGFLAALQMNKDKIWTSVHDQSFTDQRIVRLLEHKPIDEHKLELSFERPVDSKIQKGAFVCLKLLDPKVTELDLPYRWLPIVSSQEEDSLRFHIPLDGSSFSKSCEQLSRDDKALVFGPTS
;
A
#
# COMPACT_ATOMS: atom_id res chain seq x y z
N MET A 1 31.47 -0.68 7.81
CA MET A 1 30.61 -0.37 6.65
C MET A 1 29.79 0.88 6.96
N LYS A 2 29.59 1.77 5.98
CA LYS A 2 28.81 3.00 6.14
C LYS A 2 27.95 3.21 4.91
N TYR A 3 26.74 3.73 5.09
CA TYR A 3 25.85 4.16 4.00
C TYR A 3 25.57 5.66 4.09
N ASN A 4 25.16 6.29 2.99
CA ASN A 4 24.66 7.67 3.07
C ASN A 4 23.29 7.69 3.74
N THR A 5 22.44 6.71 3.43
CA THR A 5 21.09 6.62 4.01
C THR A 5 20.68 5.18 4.26
N ILE A 6 20.11 4.94 5.43
CA ILE A 6 19.37 3.70 5.72
C ILE A 6 17.87 4.02 5.71
N VAL A 7 17.11 3.27 4.91
CA VAL A 7 15.64 3.35 4.85
C VAL A 7 15.07 2.22 5.68
N ILE A 8 14.18 2.53 6.63
CA ILE A 8 13.47 1.57 7.48
C ILE A 8 12.06 1.39 6.93
N GLY A 9 11.79 0.22 6.35
CA GLY A 9 10.54 -0.17 5.73
C GLY A 9 10.53 0.05 4.22
N GLY A 10 10.19 -1.00 3.49
CA GLY A 10 10.07 -1.05 2.03
C GLY A 10 8.65 -0.78 1.54
N GLY A 11 7.85 0.05 2.22
CA GLY A 11 6.61 0.57 1.65
C GLY A 11 6.87 1.61 0.57
N LEU A 12 5.85 2.00 -0.20
CA LEU A 12 5.99 2.91 -1.35
C LEU A 12 6.74 4.22 -1.05
N ALA A 13 6.51 4.85 0.11
CA ALA A 13 7.20 6.08 0.47
C ALA A 13 8.70 5.84 0.76
N GLY A 14 9.04 4.77 1.47
CA GLY A 14 10.42 4.33 1.70
C GLY A 14 11.14 3.94 0.41
N LEU A 15 10.50 3.12 -0.43
CA LEU A 15 11.04 2.72 -1.75
C LEU A 15 11.27 3.93 -2.65
N THR A 16 10.31 4.85 -2.75
CA THR A 16 10.45 6.05 -3.57
C THR A 16 11.56 6.97 -3.04
N ALA A 17 11.65 7.15 -1.71
CA ALA A 17 12.72 7.93 -1.10
C ALA A 17 14.09 7.31 -1.38
N GLY A 18 14.23 5.99 -1.19
CA GLY A 18 15.44 5.24 -1.48
C GLY A 18 15.86 5.36 -2.94
N ALA A 19 14.95 5.06 -3.88
CA ALA A 19 15.20 5.14 -5.31
C ALA A 19 15.60 6.56 -5.76
N THR A 20 14.93 7.59 -5.21
CA THR A 20 15.27 8.99 -5.49
C THR A 20 16.64 9.38 -4.96
N LEU A 21 16.99 8.96 -3.73
CA LEU A 21 18.32 9.21 -3.17
C LEU A 21 19.41 8.48 -3.96
N SER A 22 19.16 7.24 -4.38
CA SER A 22 20.03 6.49 -5.29
C SER A 22 20.20 7.19 -6.64
N LYS A 23 19.14 7.77 -7.22
CA LYS A 23 19.23 8.62 -8.42
C LYS A 23 20.15 9.83 -8.21
N PHE A 24 20.20 10.38 -7.00
CA PHE A 24 21.12 11.46 -6.62
C PHE A 24 22.54 10.97 -6.26
N GLY A 25 22.87 9.71 -6.58
CA GLY A 25 24.19 9.12 -6.35
C GLY A 25 24.47 8.81 -4.89
N LYS A 26 23.45 8.66 -4.03
CA LYS A 26 23.63 8.30 -2.62
C LYS A 26 23.62 6.78 -2.45
N LYS A 27 24.55 6.27 -1.64
CA LYS A 27 24.55 4.86 -1.25
C LYS A 27 23.44 4.59 -0.25
N VAL A 28 22.41 3.85 -0.68
CA VAL A 28 21.21 3.54 0.11
C VAL A 28 21.23 2.08 0.56
N LEU A 29 20.88 1.84 1.83
CA LEU A 29 20.51 0.54 2.35
C LEU A 29 19.03 0.57 2.76
N LEU A 30 18.19 -0.26 2.15
CA LEU A 30 16.79 -0.42 2.55
C LEU A 30 16.64 -1.70 3.37
N LEU A 31 15.97 -1.59 4.52
CA LEU A 31 15.65 -2.70 5.41
C LEU A 31 14.13 -2.92 5.42
N GLU A 32 13.69 -4.12 5.04
CA GLU A 32 12.28 -4.53 5.05
C GLU A 32 12.12 -5.79 5.90
N GLN A 33 11.20 -5.77 6.86
CA GLN A 33 10.96 -6.91 7.78
C GLN A 33 10.25 -8.08 7.09
N HIS A 34 9.47 -7.81 6.05
CA HIS A 34 8.81 -8.82 5.25
C HIS A 34 9.77 -9.45 4.24
N TYR A 35 9.44 -10.63 3.74
CA TYR A 35 10.20 -11.29 2.68
C TYR A 35 9.96 -10.71 1.26
N LYS A 36 9.25 -9.58 1.17
CA LYS A 36 8.96 -8.83 -0.05
C LYS A 36 8.92 -7.33 0.25
N PRO A 37 9.35 -6.46 -0.69
CA PRO A 37 9.08 -5.04 -0.59
C PRO A 37 7.62 -4.74 -0.96
N GLY A 38 7.13 -3.59 -0.53
CA GLY A 38 5.88 -2.96 -1.00
C GLY A 38 4.90 -2.56 0.10
N GLY A 39 4.97 -3.18 1.27
CA GLY A 39 3.95 -2.98 2.32
C GLY A 39 2.57 -3.37 1.81
N CYS A 40 1.61 -2.43 1.76
CA CYS A 40 0.29 -2.67 1.17
C CYS A 40 0.27 -2.69 -0.37
N ALA A 41 1.35 -2.25 -1.05
CA ALA A 41 1.48 -2.34 -2.50
C ALA A 41 2.15 -3.66 -2.88
N THR A 42 1.47 -4.76 -2.58
CA THR A 42 1.97 -6.13 -2.74
C THR A 42 0.89 -7.05 -3.30
N THR A 43 1.34 -8.20 -3.79
CA THR A 43 0.45 -9.27 -4.23
C THR A 43 0.87 -10.61 -3.61
N PHE A 44 -0.06 -11.56 -3.56
CA PHE A 44 0.22 -12.95 -3.21
C PHE A 44 -0.50 -13.90 -4.17
N LYS A 45 -0.14 -15.18 -4.16
CA LYS A 45 -0.69 -16.18 -5.08
C LYS A 45 -1.49 -17.25 -4.35
N ARG A 46 -2.61 -17.65 -4.96
CA ARG A 46 -3.52 -18.72 -4.50
C ARG A 46 -4.08 -19.43 -5.72
N GLY A 47 -3.77 -20.70 -5.88
CA GLY A 47 -4.11 -21.42 -7.12
C GLY A 47 -3.63 -20.65 -8.34
N ASP A 48 -4.55 -20.36 -9.25
CA ASP A 48 -4.29 -19.63 -10.50
C ASP A 48 -4.33 -18.10 -10.34
N PHE A 49 -4.65 -17.59 -9.15
CA PHE A 49 -4.92 -16.17 -8.92
C PHE A 49 -3.71 -15.45 -8.30
N ILE A 50 -3.34 -14.32 -8.87
CA ILE A 50 -2.52 -13.28 -8.24
C ILE A 50 -3.48 -12.32 -7.54
N VAL A 51 -3.50 -12.37 -6.22
CA VAL A 51 -4.38 -11.56 -5.38
C VAL A 51 -3.72 -10.22 -5.08
N GLU A 52 -4.39 -9.13 -5.45
CA GLU A 52 -3.99 -7.76 -5.13
C GLU A 52 -4.36 -7.41 -3.68
N VAL A 53 -3.41 -6.86 -2.91
CA VAL A 53 -3.62 -6.59 -1.49
C VAL A 53 -4.27 -5.23 -1.24
N GLY A 54 -3.85 -4.19 -1.96
CA GLY A 54 -4.17 -2.81 -1.58
C GLY A 54 -4.42 -1.83 -2.71
N LEU A 55 -4.03 -2.13 -3.94
CA LEU A 55 -4.37 -1.28 -5.09
C LEU A 55 -5.78 -1.61 -5.56
N HIS A 56 -6.76 -0.80 -5.19
CA HIS A 56 -8.02 -0.77 -5.93
C HIS A 56 -7.86 0.17 -7.14
N GLU A 57 -7.39 1.40 -6.99
CA GLU A 57 -6.98 2.26 -8.10
C GLU A 57 -6.12 3.44 -7.63
N MET A 58 -5.33 4.02 -8.53
CA MET A 58 -4.42 5.14 -8.26
C MET A 58 -4.79 6.39 -9.05
N SER A 59 -4.93 7.52 -8.35
CA SER A 59 -5.06 8.85 -8.93
C SER A 59 -3.71 9.49 -9.27
N GLY A 60 -3.72 10.68 -9.85
CA GLY A 60 -2.51 11.50 -9.98
C GLY A 60 -1.69 11.27 -11.24
N ILE A 61 -2.16 10.38 -12.14
CA ILE A 61 -1.61 10.19 -13.49
C ILE A 61 -2.08 11.34 -14.40
N LEU A 62 -1.52 12.52 -14.14
CA LEU A 62 -1.71 13.71 -14.97
C LEU A 62 -0.59 13.87 -15.97
N GLU A 63 -0.92 14.25 -17.21
CA GLU A 63 0.09 14.70 -18.16
C GLU A 63 0.91 15.84 -17.53
N ASN A 64 2.23 15.69 -17.49
CA ASN A 64 3.16 16.60 -16.81
C ASN A 64 2.93 16.77 -15.28
N GLY A 65 2.16 15.89 -14.65
CA GLY A 65 1.97 15.86 -13.20
C GLY A 65 3.17 15.31 -12.44
N THR A 66 3.16 15.50 -11.12
CA THR A 66 4.24 15.05 -10.23
C THR A 66 4.49 13.55 -10.35
N LEU A 67 3.43 12.73 -10.37
CA LEU A 67 3.57 11.27 -10.31
C LEU A 67 4.19 10.69 -11.61
N PRO A 68 3.74 11.05 -12.82
CA PRO A 68 4.42 10.61 -14.04
C PRO A 68 5.86 11.12 -14.17
N GLN A 69 6.17 12.31 -13.65
CA GLN A 69 7.55 12.80 -13.61
C GLN A 69 8.44 11.95 -12.68
N ILE A 70 7.93 11.54 -11.52
CA ILE A 70 8.64 10.61 -10.61
C ILE A 70 8.84 9.28 -11.32
N PHE A 71 7.80 8.74 -11.97
CA PHE A 71 7.88 7.46 -12.68
C PHE A 71 8.92 7.49 -13.79
N LYS A 72 8.92 8.53 -14.62
CA LYS A 72 9.94 8.74 -15.64
C LYS A 72 11.35 8.88 -15.07
N MET A 73 11.50 9.61 -13.96
CA MET A 73 12.80 9.82 -13.31
C MET A 73 13.38 8.51 -12.74
N LEU A 74 12.51 7.61 -12.27
CA LEU A 74 12.88 6.32 -11.66
C LEU A 74 12.67 5.14 -12.62
N GLU A 75 12.49 5.39 -13.92
CA GLU A 75 12.32 4.39 -14.98
C GLU A 75 11.17 3.41 -14.73
N VAL A 76 10.14 3.83 -13.98
CA VAL A 76 8.95 3.02 -13.68
C VAL A 76 8.06 2.87 -14.92
N ASP A 77 7.96 3.95 -15.70
CA ASP A 77 7.20 4.02 -16.96
C ASP A 77 7.73 3.09 -18.06
N GLN A 78 8.94 2.55 -17.91
CA GLN A 78 9.53 1.60 -18.84
C GLN A 78 9.19 0.13 -18.54
N LYS A 79 8.61 -0.15 -17.37
CA LYS A 79 8.39 -1.51 -16.86
C LYS A 79 6.96 -1.79 -16.42
N ILE A 80 6.13 -0.75 -16.33
CA ILE A 80 4.79 -0.84 -15.75
C ILE A 80 3.78 -0.19 -16.67
N ASP A 81 2.78 -0.98 -17.04
CA ASP A 81 1.62 -0.50 -17.78
C ASP A 81 0.51 -0.08 -16.81
N LEU A 82 0.02 1.14 -17.03
CA LEU A 82 -1.08 1.73 -16.26
C LEU A 82 -2.37 1.63 -17.07
N LEU A 83 -3.33 0.90 -16.53
CA LEU A 83 -4.64 0.67 -17.14
C LEU A 83 -5.64 1.66 -16.56
N LYS A 84 -6.19 2.53 -17.39
CA LYS A 84 -7.26 3.43 -16.95
C LYS A 84 -8.54 2.65 -16.70
N VAL A 85 -9.15 2.83 -15.53
CA VAL A 85 -10.44 2.22 -15.21
C VAL A 85 -11.59 2.91 -15.98
N PRO A 86 -12.70 2.23 -16.25
CA PRO A 86 -13.76 2.76 -17.12
C PRO A 86 -14.56 3.93 -16.52
N GLU A 87 -14.90 3.84 -15.23
CA GLU A 87 -15.62 4.86 -14.47
C GLU A 87 -15.03 5.00 -13.06
N PHE A 88 -15.43 6.04 -12.32
CA PHE A 88 -14.95 6.19 -10.95
C PHE A 88 -15.60 5.15 -10.03
N TYR A 89 -16.94 5.10 -10.02
CA TYR A 89 -17.68 4.05 -9.35
C TYR A 89 -19.14 3.99 -9.79
N ALA A 90 -19.77 2.86 -9.50
CA ALA A 90 -21.22 2.69 -9.49
C ALA A 90 -21.72 2.43 -8.06
N ALA A 91 -22.70 3.21 -7.60
CA ALA A 91 -23.38 3.02 -6.33
C ALA A 91 -24.73 2.33 -6.54
N PHE A 92 -24.99 1.30 -5.75
CA PHE A 92 -26.19 0.50 -5.74
C PHE A 92 -26.91 0.65 -4.40
N SER A 93 -28.18 1.02 -4.45
CA SER A 93 -29.04 1.16 -3.28
C SER A 93 -30.49 0.83 -3.64
N ASP A 94 -31.34 0.75 -2.63
CA ASP A 94 -32.80 0.64 -2.80
C ASP A 94 -33.43 1.86 -3.49
N ARG A 95 -32.70 2.97 -3.58
CA ARG A 95 -33.08 4.20 -4.31
C ARG A 95 -32.65 4.16 -5.77
N GLY A 96 -32.10 3.04 -6.23
CA GLY A 96 -31.61 2.85 -7.59
C GLY A 96 -30.10 3.00 -7.71
N GLN A 97 -29.63 2.88 -8.95
CA GLN A 97 -28.22 2.93 -9.31
C GLN A 97 -27.77 4.38 -9.59
N PHE A 98 -26.51 4.67 -9.30
CA PHE A 98 -25.81 5.86 -9.77
C PHE A 98 -24.44 5.48 -10.30
N VAL A 99 -24.03 6.02 -11.44
CA VAL A 99 -22.68 5.84 -11.97
C VAL A 99 -22.02 7.21 -12.03
N LEU A 100 -20.88 7.36 -11.36
CA LEU A 100 -20.09 8.58 -11.43
C LEU A 100 -18.98 8.39 -12.48
N PRO A 101 -19.10 9.00 -13.66
CA PRO A 101 -18.06 8.90 -14.69
C PRO A 101 -16.84 9.75 -14.32
N HIS A 102 -15.73 9.48 -15.00
CA HIS A 102 -14.62 10.43 -15.07
C HIS A 102 -15.03 11.68 -15.88
N SER A 103 -14.21 12.72 -15.83
CA SER A 103 -14.46 14.09 -16.30
C SER A 103 -15.39 14.90 -15.40
N TYR A 104 -14.98 16.12 -15.09
CA TYR A 104 -15.82 17.05 -14.33
C TYR A 104 -17.15 17.34 -15.00
N ASP A 105 -17.18 17.43 -16.32
CA ASP A 105 -18.39 17.83 -17.05
C ASP A 105 -19.35 16.65 -17.15
N ALA A 106 -18.84 15.42 -17.39
CA ALA A 106 -19.66 14.21 -17.38
C ALA A 106 -20.17 13.90 -15.96
N ALA A 107 -19.32 14.04 -14.93
CA ALA A 107 -19.72 13.88 -13.54
C ALA A 107 -20.77 14.90 -13.11
N ALA A 108 -20.61 16.17 -13.50
CA ALA A 108 -21.61 17.21 -13.25
C ALA A 108 -22.93 16.87 -13.94
N LYS A 109 -22.88 16.45 -15.21
CA LYS A 109 -24.06 16.06 -15.97
C LYS A 109 -24.79 14.90 -15.29
N ALA A 110 -24.08 13.82 -14.94
CA ALA A 110 -24.68 12.65 -14.28
C ALA A 110 -25.38 13.02 -12.96
N LEU A 111 -24.77 13.90 -12.14
CA LEU A 111 -25.39 14.40 -10.91
C LEU A 111 -26.61 15.28 -11.20
N LEU A 112 -26.53 16.19 -12.19
CA LEU A 112 -27.63 17.09 -12.53
C LEU A 112 -28.82 16.36 -13.18
N ASP A 113 -28.56 15.32 -13.96
CA ASP A 113 -29.60 14.48 -14.56
C ASP A 113 -30.40 13.75 -13.46
N LYS A 114 -29.74 13.30 -12.38
CA LYS A 114 -30.37 12.57 -11.27
C LYS A 114 -30.94 13.49 -10.19
N TYR A 115 -30.30 14.64 -9.93
CA TYR A 115 -30.60 15.56 -8.84
C TYR A 115 -30.69 17.03 -9.32
N PRO A 116 -31.61 17.36 -10.25
CA PRO A 116 -31.72 18.70 -10.81
C PRO A 116 -32.01 19.79 -9.76
N GLU A 117 -32.68 19.44 -8.66
CA GLU A 117 -33.00 20.34 -7.55
C GLU A 117 -31.76 20.89 -6.83
N ASP A 118 -30.64 20.16 -6.87
CA ASP A 118 -29.37 20.54 -6.23
C ASP A 118 -28.38 21.20 -7.20
N GLU A 119 -28.86 21.72 -8.34
CA GLU A 119 -28.01 22.28 -9.40
C GLU A 119 -26.95 23.27 -8.89
N LYS A 120 -27.35 24.23 -8.06
CA LYS A 120 -26.43 25.25 -7.52
C LYS A 120 -25.34 24.61 -6.67
N GLY A 121 -25.70 23.62 -5.86
CA GLY A 121 -24.79 22.87 -5.01
C GLY A 121 -23.81 22.02 -5.81
N ILE A 122 -24.30 21.28 -6.80
CA ILE A 122 -23.49 20.41 -7.68
C ILE A 122 -22.49 21.24 -8.49
N ARG A 123 -22.93 22.36 -9.09
CA ARG A 123 -22.03 23.26 -9.82
C ARG A 123 -20.95 23.86 -8.90
N ARG A 124 -21.32 24.19 -7.66
CA ARG A 124 -20.36 24.67 -6.66
C ARG A 124 -19.36 23.58 -6.26
N PHE A 125 -19.82 22.35 -6.06
CA PHE A 125 -18.98 21.20 -5.72
C PHE A 125 -17.91 21.00 -6.77
N MET A 126 -18.29 20.96 -8.05
CA MET A 126 -17.36 20.84 -9.17
C MET A 126 -16.36 22.00 -9.23
N LYS A 127 -16.80 23.23 -8.98
CA LYS A 127 -15.92 24.40 -8.91
C LYS A 127 -14.88 24.27 -7.79
N VAL A 128 -15.32 23.85 -6.59
CA VAL A 128 -14.45 23.67 -5.43
C VAL A 128 -13.41 22.58 -5.71
N LEU A 129 -13.81 21.43 -6.27
CA LEU A 129 -12.89 20.35 -6.62
C LEU A 129 -11.80 20.80 -7.61
N ARG A 130 -12.20 21.41 -8.74
CA ARG A 130 -11.25 21.97 -9.73
C ARG A 130 -10.30 22.99 -9.08
N GLY A 131 -10.87 23.84 -8.22
CA GLY A 131 -10.15 24.89 -7.51
C GLY A 131 -9.10 24.35 -6.55
N ILE A 132 -9.46 23.40 -5.67
CA ILE A 132 -8.56 22.79 -4.67
C ILE A 132 -7.28 22.26 -5.32
N ARG A 133 -7.41 21.53 -6.44
CA ARG A 133 -6.27 20.92 -7.11
C ARG A 133 -5.37 21.95 -7.77
N LYS A 134 -5.95 22.87 -8.56
CA LYS A 134 -5.21 23.97 -9.21
C LYS A 134 -4.47 24.83 -8.18
N GLU A 135 -5.17 25.24 -7.13
CA GLU A 135 -4.62 26.06 -6.07
C GLU A 135 -3.54 25.31 -5.27
N GLY A 136 -3.77 24.03 -4.96
CA GLY A 136 -2.84 23.17 -4.22
C GLY A 136 -1.48 23.04 -4.90
N VAL A 137 -1.46 22.83 -6.22
CA VAL A 137 -0.22 22.72 -7.01
C VAL A 137 0.49 24.07 -7.14
N SER A 138 -0.27 25.17 -7.21
CA SER A 138 0.28 26.53 -7.38
C SER A 138 0.84 27.17 -6.10
N GLN A 139 0.67 26.53 -4.93
CA GLN A 139 1.18 27.04 -3.66
C GLN A 139 2.71 27.25 -3.72
N PRO A 140 3.23 28.41 -3.27
CA PRO A 140 4.65 28.69 -3.31
C PRO A 140 5.40 27.69 -2.43
N ARG A 141 6.58 27.23 -2.88
CA ARG A 141 7.40 26.28 -2.12
C ARG A 141 8.19 26.95 -0.99
N SER A 142 8.44 28.26 -1.07
CA SER A 142 9.18 29.01 -0.06
C SER A 142 8.34 29.26 1.20
N LYS A 143 8.89 28.91 2.37
CA LYS A 143 8.27 29.17 3.68
C LYS A 143 8.06 30.66 3.93
N LEU A 144 9.03 31.49 3.54
CA LEU A 144 8.95 32.94 3.70
C LEU A 144 7.78 33.52 2.88
N VAL A 145 7.68 33.12 1.61
CA VAL A 145 6.60 33.56 0.72
C VAL A 145 5.24 33.11 1.28
N ARG A 146 5.11 31.86 1.73
CA ARG A 146 3.87 31.36 2.38
C ARG A 146 3.47 32.20 3.59
N LYS A 147 4.42 32.59 4.43
CA LYS A 147 4.14 33.42 5.61
C LYS A 147 3.67 34.82 5.21
N LEU A 148 4.31 35.43 4.20
CA LEU A 148 3.96 36.77 3.71
C LEU A 148 2.56 36.81 3.08
N ILE A 149 2.18 35.77 2.32
CA ILE A 149 0.88 35.74 1.64
C ILE A 149 -0.26 35.23 2.53
N TYR A 150 0.03 34.77 3.76
CA TYR A 150 -0.97 34.16 4.64
C TYR A 150 -2.25 35.01 4.83
N PRO A 151 -2.17 36.34 5.08
CA PRO A 151 -3.37 37.19 5.18
C PRO A 151 -4.19 37.26 3.89
N PHE A 152 -3.57 37.02 2.74
CA PHE A 152 -4.19 37.07 1.42
C PHE A 152 -4.64 35.69 0.91
N MET A 153 -4.45 34.62 1.68
CA MET A 153 -4.87 33.26 1.30
C MET A 153 -6.35 33.18 0.87
N PRO A 154 -7.32 33.85 1.53
CA PRO A 154 -8.71 33.81 1.08
C PRO A 154 -8.94 34.40 -0.31
N LEU A 155 -8.09 35.36 -0.73
CA LEU A 155 -8.16 35.97 -2.05
C LEU A 155 -7.40 35.16 -3.10
N LEU A 156 -6.21 34.67 -2.75
CA LEU A 156 -5.32 33.96 -3.68
C LEU A 156 -5.72 32.49 -3.88
N TYR A 157 -6.26 31.86 -2.84
CA TYR A 157 -6.62 30.43 -2.81
C TYR A 157 -7.97 30.19 -2.13
N PRO A 158 -9.06 30.79 -2.66
CA PRO A 158 -10.37 30.75 -2.03
C PRO A 158 -10.90 29.32 -1.85
N ASN A 159 -10.65 28.41 -2.80
CA ASN A 159 -11.18 27.05 -2.73
C ASN A 159 -10.46 26.20 -1.67
N LEU A 160 -9.14 26.36 -1.53
CA LEU A 160 -8.39 25.73 -0.44
C LEU A 160 -8.83 26.24 0.93
N VAL A 161 -9.03 27.55 1.06
CA VAL A 161 -9.48 28.16 2.32
C VAL A 161 -10.89 27.69 2.67
N GLU A 162 -11.79 27.59 1.69
CA GLU A 162 -13.12 27.00 1.88
C GLU A 162 -13.00 25.54 2.33
N ALA A 163 -12.24 24.72 1.61
CA ALA A 163 -12.06 23.30 1.93
C ALA A 163 -11.46 23.08 3.33
N SER A 164 -10.53 23.94 3.77
CA SER A 164 -9.93 23.82 5.11
C SER A 164 -10.90 24.12 6.27
N LYS A 165 -12.01 24.84 6.00
CA LYS A 165 -12.99 25.22 7.02
C LYS A 165 -14.06 24.15 7.25
N HIS A 166 -14.18 23.21 6.31
CA HIS A 166 -15.26 22.25 6.28
C HIS A 166 -14.76 20.80 6.40
N THR A 167 -15.58 19.99 7.06
CA THR A 167 -15.62 18.55 6.81
C THR A 167 -16.47 18.27 5.57
N VAL A 168 -16.33 17.10 4.95
CA VAL A 168 -17.15 16.73 3.78
C VAL A 168 -18.64 16.86 4.10
N GLY A 169 -19.06 16.34 5.25
CA GLY A 169 -20.43 16.38 5.71
C GLY A 169 -20.95 17.79 5.95
N SER A 170 -20.19 18.64 6.64
CA SER A 170 -20.59 20.03 6.85
C SER A 170 -20.60 20.87 5.57
N TRP A 171 -19.80 20.50 4.56
CA TRP A 171 -19.84 21.13 3.24
C TRP A 171 -21.10 20.69 2.48
N LEU A 172 -21.36 19.38 2.44
CA LEU A 172 -22.52 18.81 1.75
C LEU A 172 -23.84 19.29 2.37
N ASP A 173 -23.98 19.29 3.69
CA ASP A 173 -25.18 19.79 4.39
C ASP A 173 -25.49 21.27 4.09
N LYS A 174 -24.45 22.04 3.77
CA LYS A 174 -24.60 23.47 3.47
C LYS A 174 -25.06 23.74 2.05
N TYR A 175 -24.70 22.88 1.09
CA TYR A 175 -24.85 23.17 -0.34
C TYR A 175 -25.70 22.16 -1.12
N ILE A 176 -25.95 20.98 -0.57
CA ILE A 176 -26.73 19.89 -1.17
C ILE A 176 -27.88 19.58 -0.22
N THR A 177 -29.10 19.55 -0.75
CA THR A 177 -30.31 19.33 0.04
C THR A 177 -30.81 17.89 -0.02
N ASN A 178 -30.65 17.20 -1.15
CA ASN A 178 -31.06 15.81 -1.31
C ASN A 178 -30.07 14.85 -0.63
N GLU A 179 -30.54 14.07 0.34
CA GLU A 179 -29.71 13.08 1.04
C GLU A 179 -29.16 11.98 0.10
N SER A 180 -29.90 11.59 -0.92
CA SER A 180 -29.43 10.62 -1.92
C SER A 180 -28.25 11.17 -2.72
N ALA A 181 -28.28 12.46 -3.07
CA ALA A 181 -27.15 13.12 -3.73
C ALA A 181 -25.91 13.16 -2.84
N LYS A 182 -26.08 13.41 -1.53
CA LYS A 182 -24.98 13.37 -0.56
C LYS A 182 -24.38 11.97 -0.46
N LEU A 183 -25.23 10.94 -0.34
CA LEU A 183 -24.81 9.54 -0.24
C LEU A 183 -24.10 9.07 -1.50
N ASP A 184 -24.64 9.38 -2.68
CA ASP A 184 -23.99 9.07 -3.96
C ASP A 184 -22.62 9.75 -4.05
N LEU A 185 -22.48 11.01 -3.61
CA LEU A 185 -21.18 11.69 -3.60
C LEU A 185 -20.17 11.01 -2.66
N VAL A 186 -20.59 10.59 -1.46
CA VAL A 186 -19.71 9.91 -0.49
C VAL A 186 -19.67 8.39 -0.64
N ALA A 187 -20.17 7.86 -1.76
CA ALA A 187 -20.18 6.43 -2.03
C ALA A 187 -18.77 5.82 -1.98
N HIS A 188 -17.72 6.60 -2.22
CA HIS A 188 -16.34 6.12 -2.17
C HIS A 188 -15.57 6.54 -0.90
N ILE A 189 -16.25 7.00 0.16
CA ILE A 189 -15.57 7.62 1.33
C ILE A 189 -14.49 6.77 1.99
N ALA A 190 -14.64 5.44 2.01
CA ALA A 190 -13.70 4.48 2.61
C ALA A 190 -12.26 4.60 2.08
N TYR A 191 -12.08 5.24 0.92
CA TYR A 191 -10.79 5.57 0.34
C TYR A 191 -9.98 6.64 1.08
N TRP A 192 -10.63 7.45 1.91
CA TRP A 192 -9.97 8.58 2.59
C TRP A 192 -10.35 8.71 4.06
N GLY A 193 -11.46 8.09 4.47
CA GLY A 193 -11.91 8.05 5.85
C GLY A 193 -13.19 7.24 6.02
N ASP A 194 -13.78 7.32 7.20
CA ASP A 194 -14.92 6.52 7.66
C ASP A 194 -16.10 7.35 8.13
N ASP A 195 -15.94 8.67 8.26
CA ASP A 195 -16.98 9.56 8.75
C ASP A 195 -16.98 10.88 7.96
N PRO A 196 -18.06 11.20 7.23
CA PRO A 196 -18.16 12.46 6.49
C PRO A 196 -18.07 13.68 7.42
N TYR A 197 -18.48 13.57 8.68
CA TYR A 197 -18.50 14.68 9.63
C TYR A 197 -17.17 14.93 10.34
N THR A 198 -16.16 14.09 10.14
CA THR A 198 -14.79 14.35 10.60
C THR A 198 -13.80 14.51 9.44
N LEU A 199 -14.00 13.78 8.33
CA LEU A 199 -13.15 13.84 7.14
C LEU A 199 -13.06 15.28 6.60
N SER A 200 -11.84 15.77 6.43
CA SER A 200 -11.60 17.11 5.89
C SER A 200 -12.04 17.21 4.42
N MET A 201 -12.73 18.29 4.06
CA MET A 201 -13.08 18.56 2.67
C MET A 201 -11.85 18.75 1.78
N PHE A 202 -10.70 19.15 2.34
CA PHE A 202 -9.42 19.20 1.61
C PHE A 202 -8.93 17.79 1.23
N TYR A 203 -8.90 16.87 2.21
CA TYR A 203 -8.41 15.51 2.00
C TYR A 203 -9.35 14.62 1.21
N TYR A 204 -10.64 14.96 1.19
CA TYR A 204 -11.60 14.38 0.26
C TYR A 204 -11.47 14.99 -1.14
N GLY A 205 -11.48 16.32 -1.23
CA GLY A 205 -11.59 17.01 -2.52
C GLY A 205 -10.36 16.88 -3.41
N LEU A 206 -9.15 16.87 -2.84
CA LEU A 206 -7.90 16.78 -3.62
C LEU A 206 -7.76 15.45 -4.39
N PRO A 207 -7.88 14.26 -3.76
CA PRO A 207 -7.83 12.99 -4.48
C PRO A 207 -9.07 12.76 -5.34
N PHE A 208 -10.28 13.10 -4.86
CA PHE A 208 -11.51 12.99 -5.67
C PHE A 208 -11.39 13.77 -6.98
N SER A 209 -10.84 14.99 -6.91
CA SER A 209 -10.51 15.80 -8.08
C SER A 209 -9.54 15.11 -9.04
N GLY A 210 -8.57 14.33 -8.53
CA GLY A 210 -7.66 13.54 -9.36
C GLY A 210 -8.32 12.39 -10.10
N PHE A 211 -9.20 11.65 -9.42
CA PHE A 211 -9.98 10.57 -10.04
C PHE A 211 -10.97 11.07 -11.08
N ILE A 212 -11.58 12.24 -10.87
CA ILE A 212 -12.48 12.83 -11.85
C ILE A 212 -11.72 13.45 -13.02
N GLU A 213 -10.61 14.16 -12.79
CA GLU A 213 -9.90 14.85 -13.88
C GLU A 213 -9.33 13.87 -14.91
N ASN A 214 -8.61 12.84 -14.45
CA ASN A 214 -7.87 11.94 -15.36
C ASN A 214 -8.23 10.46 -15.23
N GLY A 215 -9.09 10.09 -14.29
CA GLY A 215 -9.45 8.71 -14.02
C GLY A 215 -8.56 8.03 -13.01
N GLY A 216 -9.07 6.93 -12.46
CA GLY A 216 -8.27 5.97 -11.71
C GLY A 216 -7.49 5.07 -12.64
N HIS A 217 -6.34 4.60 -12.17
CA HIS A 217 -5.48 3.69 -12.92
C HIS A 217 -5.11 2.48 -12.07
N PHE A 218 -5.17 1.31 -12.68
CA PHE A 218 -4.67 0.06 -12.14
C PHE A 218 -3.29 -0.28 -12.75
N ILE A 219 -2.48 -1.06 -12.03
CA ILE A 219 -1.18 -1.54 -12.54
C ILE A 219 -1.38 -2.94 -13.12
N GLN A 220 -1.14 -3.13 -14.41
CA GLN A 220 -1.25 -4.43 -15.04
C GLN A 220 -0.32 -5.47 -14.37
N GLY A 221 -0.87 -6.57 -13.89
CA GLY A 221 -0.19 -7.62 -13.11
C GLY A 221 -0.01 -7.30 -11.62
N GLY A 222 -0.67 -6.25 -11.12
CA GLY A 222 -0.75 -5.91 -9.70
C GLY A 222 0.37 -5.00 -9.18
N SER A 223 0.14 -4.44 -8.00
CA SER A 223 0.95 -3.39 -7.38
C SER A 223 2.35 -3.83 -6.97
N GLN A 224 2.58 -5.14 -6.80
CA GLN A 224 3.91 -5.70 -6.51
C GLN A 224 4.94 -5.30 -7.58
N LYS A 225 4.55 -5.19 -8.86
CA LYS A 225 5.45 -4.76 -9.94
C LYS A 225 6.05 -3.38 -9.68
N LEU A 226 5.28 -2.44 -9.13
CA LEU A 226 5.78 -1.11 -8.74
C LEU A 226 6.80 -1.20 -7.62
N SER A 227 6.48 -1.99 -6.60
CA SER A 227 7.36 -2.18 -5.45
C SER A 227 8.68 -2.83 -5.87
N ASP A 228 8.62 -3.85 -6.72
CA ASP A 228 9.79 -4.55 -7.25
C ASP A 228 10.62 -3.66 -8.16
N GLN A 229 10.00 -2.85 -9.03
CA GLN A 229 10.74 -1.94 -9.90
C GLN A 229 11.48 -0.84 -9.11
N LEU A 230 10.86 -0.28 -8.06
CA LEU A 230 11.53 0.70 -7.21
C LEU A 230 12.68 0.07 -6.41
N ALA A 231 12.51 -1.16 -5.92
CA ALA A 231 13.58 -1.90 -5.25
C ALA A 231 14.74 -2.22 -6.21
N ALA A 232 14.44 -2.75 -7.39
CA ALA A 232 15.42 -3.05 -8.44
C ALA A 232 16.15 -1.78 -8.89
N TYR A 233 15.48 -0.64 -8.94
CA TYR A 233 16.10 0.64 -9.26
C TYR A 233 17.15 1.05 -8.20
N ILE A 234 16.87 0.85 -6.91
CA ILE A 234 17.85 1.09 -5.83
C ILE A 234 19.10 0.24 -6.05
N GLU A 235 18.93 -1.05 -6.33
CA GLU A 235 20.03 -1.99 -6.56
C GLU A 235 20.81 -1.69 -7.84
N LYS A 236 20.13 -1.36 -8.93
CA LYS A 236 20.73 -0.92 -10.21
C LYS A 236 21.65 0.30 -10.03
N GLN A 237 21.31 1.19 -9.11
CA GLN A 237 22.11 2.38 -8.77
C GLN A 237 23.18 2.10 -7.69
N GLY A 238 23.45 0.82 -7.40
CA GLY A 238 24.47 0.38 -6.44
C GLY A 238 24.03 0.45 -4.98
N GLY A 239 22.75 0.69 -4.69
CA GLY A 239 22.17 0.53 -3.35
C GLY A 239 21.99 -0.94 -2.97
N THR A 240 21.43 -1.19 -1.79
CA THR A 240 21.19 -2.54 -1.26
C THR A 240 19.78 -2.62 -0.68
N VAL A 241 19.01 -3.64 -1.06
CA VAL A 241 17.68 -3.92 -0.49
C VAL A 241 17.75 -5.23 0.29
N LEU A 242 17.55 -5.18 1.60
CA LEU A 242 17.53 -6.36 2.47
C LEU A 242 16.11 -6.65 2.96
N LEU A 243 15.57 -7.77 2.50
CA LEU A 243 14.26 -8.29 2.90
C LEU A 243 14.39 -9.14 4.17
N GLY A 244 13.31 -9.40 4.90
CA GLY A 244 13.34 -10.18 6.14
C GLY A 244 14.30 -9.62 7.21
N LYS A 245 14.55 -8.31 7.22
CA LYS A 245 15.39 -7.61 8.20
C LYS A 245 14.55 -6.57 8.95
N LYS A 246 14.32 -6.81 10.25
CA LYS A 246 13.57 -5.90 11.12
C LYS A 246 14.52 -4.93 11.81
N ALA A 247 14.32 -3.63 11.60
CA ALA A 247 15.02 -2.60 12.36
C ALA A 247 14.54 -2.61 13.83
N GLU A 248 15.48 -2.57 14.77
CA GLU A 248 15.20 -2.62 16.21
C GLU A 248 15.62 -1.33 16.93
N LYS A 249 16.66 -0.66 16.43
CA LYS A 249 17.17 0.56 17.06
C LYS A 249 17.66 1.56 16.02
N ILE A 250 17.31 2.83 16.21
CA ILE A 250 17.92 3.97 15.54
C ILE A 250 19.03 4.47 16.47
N VAL A 251 20.28 4.30 16.05
CA VAL A 251 21.46 4.63 16.85
C VAL A 251 21.68 6.14 16.83
N THR A 252 21.86 6.71 18.03
CA THR A 252 22.13 8.14 18.20
C THR A 252 23.45 8.36 18.93
N GLN A 253 24.19 9.39 18.53
CA GLN A 253 25.41 9.85 19.20
C GLN A 253 25.44 11.37 19.16
N ASN A 254 25.77 12.04 20.27
CA ASN A 254 25.83 13.51 20.35
C ASN A 254 24.57 14.20 19.80
N GLY A 255 23.39 13.65 20.13
CA GLY A 255 22.09 14.22 19.77
C GLY A 255 21.71 14.14 18.28
N ARG A 256 22.35 13.28 17.48
CA ARG A 256 22.01 13.04 16.06
C ARG A 256 21.98 11.56 15.74
N VAL A 257 21.24 11.18 14.70
CA VAL A 257 21.23 9.80 14.19
C VAL A 257 22.55 9.48 13.48
N THR A 258 23.10 8.29 13.75
CA THR A 258 24.37 7.80 13.19
C THR A 258 24.32 6.37 12.65
N GLY A 259 23.21 5.64 12.84
CA GLY A 259 23.11 4.26 12.35
C GLY A 259 21.78 3.60 12.67
N VAL A 260 21.65 2.34 12.25
CA VAL A 260 20.50 1.47 12.54
C VAL A 260 21.01 0.09 12.95
N THR A 261 20.43 -0.46 14.01
CA THR A 261 20.56 -1.87 14.37
C THR A 261 19.34 -2.62 13.86
N PHE A 262 19.56 -3.75 13.19
CA PHE A 262 18.51 -4.62 12.69
C PHE A 262 18.84 -6.09 12.95
N ARG A 263 17.83 -6.95 12.89
CA ARG A 263 17.98 -8.41 12.98
C ARG A 263 17.24 -9.14 11.88
N ASP A 264 17.53 -10.42 11.71
CA ASP A 264 16.77 -11.28 10.83
C ASP A 264 15.37 -11.56 11.40
N SER A 265 14.35 -11.46 10.55
CA SER A 265 12.94 -11.65 10.92
C SER A 265 12.51 -13.12 10.95
N PHE A 266 13.25 -14.00 10.28
CA PHE A 266 12.92 -15.42 10.10
C PHE A 266 13.94 -16.37 10.77
N ASN A 267 15.05 -15.84 11.26
CA ASN A 267 16.05 -16.59 12.01
C ASN A 267 16.48 -15.80 13.26
N GLN A 268 15.89 -16.13 14.40
CA GLN A 268 16.15 -15.41 15.66
C GLN A 268 17.52 -15.67 16.26
N ASP A 269 18.20 -16.76 15.86
CA ASP A 269 19.54 -17.11 16.33
C ASP A 269 20.61 -16.19 15.75
N MET A 270 20.32 -15.51 14.62
CA MET A 270 21.24 -14.52 14.05
C MET A 270 21.33 -13.29 14.96
N SER A 271 22.56 -12.95 15.33
CA SER A 271 22.84 -11.76 16.13
C SER A 271 22.43 -10.46 15.41
N PRO A 272 21.90 -9.45 16.12
CA PRO A 272 21.62 -8.15 15.54
C PRO A 272 22.87 -7.50 14.93
N VAL A 273 22.69 -6.82 13.79
CA VAL A 273 23.74 -6.14 13.04
C VAL A 273 23.52 -4.63 13.15
N THR A 274 24.58 -3.87 13.42
CA THR A 274 24.55 -2.41 13.42
C THR A 274 25.32 -1.85 12.24
N ILE A 275 24.68 -0.97 11.46
CA ILE A 275 25.28 -0.30 10.30
C ILE A 275 25.22 1.22 10.51
N ASN A 276 26.36 1.88 10.26
CA ASN A 276 26.47 3.33 10.38
C ASN A 276 25.94 4.03 9.11
N CYS A 277 25.38 5.23 9.29
CA CYS A 277 24.91 6.05 8.19
C CYS A 277 24.95 7.55 8.48
N ASP A 278 24.88 8.36 7.42
CA ASP A 278 24.68 9.82 7.60
C ASP A 278 23.25 10.14 8.01
N ASN A 279 22.26 9.42 7.47
CA ASN A 279 20.83 9.69 7.69
C ASN A 279 19.99 8.41 7.73
N VAL A 280 18.83 8.51 8.39
CA VAL A 280 17.79 7.48 8.40
C VAL A 280 16.49 8.05 7.82
N VAL A 281 15.84 7.27 6.96
CA VAL A 281 14.47 7.50 6.51
C VAL A 281 13.57 6.45 7.14
N ALA A 282 12.68 6.85 8.05
CA ALA A 282 11.66 6.00 8.62
C ALA A 282 10.39 6.05 7.74
N ASN A 283 10.09 4.93 7.09
CA ASN A 283 8.80 4.71 6.41
C ASN A 283 7.80 3.97 7.30
N CYS A 284 8.28 3.25 8.31
CA CYS A 284 7.45 2.65 9.34
C CYS A 284 6.52 3.67 10.03
N ALA A 285 5.46 3.17 10.66
CA ALA A 285 4.48 3.99 11.36
C ALA A 285 5.15 4.87 12.42
N ILE A 286 4.87 6.17 12.43
CA ILE A 286 5.45 7.10 13.44
C ILE A 286 5.24 6.58 14.88
N PRO A 287 4.07 6.01 15.26
CA PRO A 287 3.89 5.51 16.61
C PRO A 287 4.74 4.30 17.02
N VAL A 288 5.38 3.58 16.08
CA VAL A 288 6.31 2.50 16.43
C VAL A 288 7.74 2.99 16.63
N VAL A 289 8.07 4.18 16.14
CA VAL A 289 9.43 4.76 16.22
C VAL A 289 9.91 5.03 17.65
N PRO A 290 9.07 5.43 18.63
CA PRO A 290 9.54 5.59 20.01
C PRO A 290 10.22 4.35 20.60
N ALA A 291 9.84 3.14 20.18
CA ALA A 291 10.46 1.91 20.67
C ALA A 291 11.88 1.69 20.10
N MET A 292 12.25 2.40 19.04
CA MET A 292 13.57 2.31 18.39
C MET A 292 14.51 3.45 18.82
N LEU A 293 14.06 4.37 19.67
CA LEU A 293 14.82 5.58 20.06
C LEU A 293 15.28 5.51 21.51
N ASP A 294 16.43 6.13 21.79
CA ASP A 294 16.89 6.41 23.15
C ASP A 294 16.19 7.66 23.73
N GLU A 295 16.23 7.81 25.06
CA GLU A 295 15.77 9.05 25.72
C GLU A 295 16.73 10.22 25.47
N PRO A 296 16.25 11.48 25.39
CA PRO A 296 14.86 11.93 25.60
C PRO A 296 13.98 11.86 24.33
N PHE A 297 14.50 11.36 23.21
CA PHE A 297 13.80 11.42 21.91
C PHE A 297 12.57 10.53 21.87
N ALA A 298 12.62 9.35 22.51
CA ALA A 298 11.47 8.46 22.64
C ALA A 298 10.29 9.14 23.35
N SER A 299 10.50 9.70 24.54
CA SER A 299 9.46 10.41 25.29
C SER A 299 8.98 11.68 24.59
N SER A 300 9.88 12.42 23.94
CA SER A 300 9.53 13.60 23.13
C SER A 300 8.56 13.22 22.00
N LEU A 301 8.86 12.15 21.24
CA LEU A 301 8.00 11.72 20.15
C LEU A 301 6.64 11.22 20.67
N LYS A 302 6.62 10.42 21.74
CA LYS A 302 5.37 9.97 22.40
C LYS A 302 4.46 11.15 22.77
N LYS A 303 5.05 12.20 23.34
CA LYS A 303 4.31 13.43 23.70
C LYS A 303 3.75 14.15 22.47
N GLN A 304 4.49 14.20 21.36
CA GLN A 304 4.05 14.87 20.15
C GLN A 304 2.91 14.14 19.44
N ILE A 305 2.85 12.81 19.56
CA ILE A 305 1.83 11.99 18.87
C ILE A 305 0.60 11.67 19.74
N SER A 306 0.62 11.96 21.04
CA SER A 306 -0.43 11.52 21.98
C SER A 306 -1.83 12.05 21.66
N GLY A 307 -1.92 13.24 21.05
CA GLY A 307 -3.19 13.85 20.64
C GLY A 307 -3.62 13.50 19.22
N LYS A 308 -2.89 12.63 18.51
CA LYS A 308 -3.22 12.27 17.12
C LYS A 308 -4.15 11.07 17.09
N VAL A 309 -5.08 11.09 16.16
CA VAL A 309 -6.08 10.03 15.96
C VAL A 309 -5.70 9.22 14.73
N ASN A 310 -5.62 7.91 14.89
CA ASN A 310 -5.38 6.96 13.81
C ASN A 310 -6.58 6.89 12.85
N SER A 311 -6.33 6.62 11.57
CA SER A 311 -7.41 6.34 10.63
C SER A 311 -8.12 5.02 10.96
N CYS A 312 -9.28 4.81 10.37
CA CYS A 312 -9.88 3.48 10.27
C CYS A 312 -8.94 2.48 9.55
N SER A 313 -9.31 1.21 9.64
CA SER A 313 -8.73 0.12 8.87
C SER A 313 -9.71 -0.35 7.79
N LEU A 314 -9.34 -1.39 7.06
CA LEU A 314 -10.16 -2.04 6.05
C LEU A 314 -10.19 -3.55 6.30
N LEU A 315 -11.33 -4.16 5.99
CA LEU A 315 -11.46 -5.59 5.79
C LEU A 315 -11.56 -5.82 4.28
N CYS A 316 -10.70 -6.68 3.77
CA CYS A 316 -10.72 -7.11 2.37
C CYS A 316 -11.00 -8.61 2.29
N MET A 317 -12.00 -9.01 1.52
CA MET A 317 -12.25 -10.40 1.14
C MET A 317 -11.86 -10.57 -0.33
N TYR A 318 -10.75 -11.27 -0.55
CA TYR A 318 -10.21 -11.58 -1.87
C TYR A 318 -10.94 -12.77 -2.46
N LEU A 319 -11.28 -12.72 -3.75
CA LEU A 319 -12.17 -13.67 -4.42
C LEU A 319 -11.56 -14.10 -5.76
N GLY A 320 -11.39 -15.40 -5.94
CA GLY A 320 -11.04 -16.02 -7.22
C GLY A 320 -12.25 -16.73 -7.80
N PHE A 321 -12.60 -16.39 -9.04
CA PHE A 321 -13.76 -16.94 -9.75
C PHE A 321 -13.32 -17.84 -10.90
N ASN A 322 -13.96 -18.99 -11.05
CA ASN A 322 -13.66 -19.97 -12.10
C ASN A 322 -14.18 -19.59 -13.50
N LYS A 323 -14.81 -18.41 -13.63
CA LYS A 323 -15.32 -17.85 -14.87
C LYS A 323 -15.33 -16.32 -14.83
N LYS A 324 -15.72 -15.71 -15.95
CA LYS A 324 -15.99 -14.28 -16.05
C LYS A 324 -17.25 -13.88 -15.29
N ILE A 325 -17.13 -12.92 -14.38
CA ILE A 325 -18.23 -12.52 -13.49
C ILE A 325 -19.21 -11.52 -14.12
N GLU A 326 -18.91 -11.02 -15.32
CA GLU A 326 -19.86 -10.27 -16.14
C GLU A 326 -21.11 -11.10 -16.48
N GLU A 327 -20.98 -12.43 -16.51
CA GLU A 327 -22.11 -13.36 -16.68
C GLU A 327 -23.19 -13.21 -15.60
N PHE A 328 -22.82 -12.71 -14.41
CA PHE A 328 -23.74 -12.46 -13.28
C PHE A 328 -24.26 -11.02 -13.22
N GLY A 329 -23.98 -10.20 -14.24
CA GLY A 329 -24.42 -8.81 -14.31
C GLY A 329 -23.50 -7.82 -13.59
N VAL A 330 -22.28 -8.22 -13.22
CA VAL A 330 -21.26 -7.30 -12.69
C VAL A 330 -20.84 -6.36 -13.82
N GLY A 331 -21.34 -5.11 -13.77
CA GLY A 331 -21.22 -4.16 -14.88
C GLY A 331 -20.02 -3.21 -14.79
N HIS A 332 -19.54 -2.92 -13.58
CA HIS A 332 -18.62 -1.81 -13.28
C HIS A 332 -17.35 -2.31 -12.62
N TYR A 333 -16.29 -1.51 -12.68
CA TYR A 333 -15.03 -1.79 -12.00
C TYR A 333 -15.18 -1.69 -10.49
N SER A 334 -15.82 -0.61 -10.01
CA SER A 334 -16.09 -0.37 -8.58
C SER A 334 -17.59 -0.40 -8.30
N ASN A 335 -18.07 -1.45 -7.64
CA ASN A 335 -19.49 -1.64 -7.31
C ASN A 335 -19.71 -1.36 -5.82
N VAL A 336 -20.14 -0.16 -5.49
CA VAL A 336 -20.45 0.26 -4.12
C VAL A 336 -21.86 -0.22 -3.76
N ILE A 337 -21.97 -1.10 -2.78
CA ILE A 337 -23.22 -1.71 -2.33
C ILE A 337 -23.60 -1.10 -0.98
N GLU A 338 -24.65 -0.28 -0.98
CA GLU A 338 -25.06 0.46 0.21
C GLU A 338 -25.84 -0.37 1.21
N GLY A 339 -25.69 0.03 2.48
CA GLY A 339 -26.48 -0.51 3.57
C GLY A 339 -27.94 -0.09 3.46
N GLU A 340 -28.83 -1.05 3.67
CA GLU A 340 -30.29 -0.84 3.65
C GLU A 340 -30.76 0.09 4.80
N ASP A 341 -29.93 0.32 5.81
CA ASP A 341 -30.17 1.23 6.93
C ASP A 341 -29.60 2.65 6.72
N VAL A 342 -28.90 2.90 5.62
CA VAL A 342 -28.33 4.22 5.32
C VAL A 342 -29.35 5.08 4.56
N ARG A 343 -29.88 6.11 5.24
CA ARG A 343 -30.92 7.02 4.71
C ARG A 343 -30.44 8.45 4.55
N SER A 344 -29.43 8.83 5.33
CA SER A 344 -28.85 10.16 5.34
C SER A 344 -27.34 10.09 5.54
N LEU A 345 -26.67 11.22 5.30
CA LEU A 345 -25.22 11.33 5.48
C LEU A 345 -24.77 11.02 6.93
N LYS A 346 -25.65 11.23 7.91
CA LYS A 346 -25.40 10.97 9.34
C LYS A 346 -25.32 9.48 9.67
N ASP A 347 -25.90 8.62 8.84
CA ASP A 347 -25.94 7.18 9.05
C ASP A 347 -24.66 6.48 8.60
N VAL A 348 -23.78 7.17 7.86
CA VAL A 348 -22.57 6.55 7.27
C VAL A 348 -21.63 5.99 8.33
N LYS A 349 -21.34 6.76 9.39
CA LYS A 349 -20.41 6.34 10.44
C LYS A 349 -20.98 5.18 11.27
N SER A 350 -22.25 5.28 11.68
CA SER A 350 -22.91 4.21 12.43
C SER A 350 -23.04 2.93 11.60
N ASN A 351 -23.31 3.03 10.29
CA ASN A 351 -23.30 1.87 9.40
C ASN A 351 -21.91 1.22 9.31
N HIS A 352 -20.84 2.01 9.16
CA HIS A 352 -19.47 1.49 9.19
C HIS A 352 -19.12 0.76 10.49
N GLN A 353 -19.72 1.12 11.63
CA GLN A 353 -19.51 0.47 12.92
C GLN A 353 -20.57 -0.59 13.24
N GLY A 354 -21.57 -0.72 12.36
CA GLY A 354 -22.75 -1.55 12.56
C GLY A 354 -22.54 -2.98 12.09
N ASP A 355 -23.67 -3.69 12.00
CA ASP A 355 -23.76 -5.09 11.61
C ASP A 355 -23.24 -5.34 10.18
N TRP A 356 -22.43 -6.37 10.00
CA TRP A 356 -21.91 -6.82 8.70
C TRP A 356 -23.01 -7.16 7.68
N ASN A 357 -24.21 -7.51 8.15
CA ASN A 357 -25.38 -7.74 7.29
C ASN A 357 -25.87 -6.46 6.58
N LYS A 358 -25.50 -5.28 7.10
CA LYS A 358 -25.95 -3.99 6.60
C LYS A 358 -24.79 -3.07 6.22
N ARG A 359 -23.58 -3.32 6.73
CA ARG A 359 -22.40 -2.47 6.49
C ARG A 359 -22.15 -2.31 5.00
N ARG A 360 -22.02 -1.08 4.51
CA ARG A 360 -21.70 -0.84 3.11
C ARG A 360 -20.36 -1.46 2.73
N PHE A 361 -20.22 -1.92 1.48
CA PHE A 361 -18.95 -2.43 0.97
C PHE A 361 -18.77 -2.11 -0.51
N ILE A 362 -17.54 -2.19 -1.00
CA ILE A 362 -17.19 -2.01 -2.40
C ILE A 362 -16.76 -3.38 -2.93
N PHE A 363 -17.38 -3.85 -4.00
CA PHE A 363 -16.91 -5.00 -4.76
C PHE A 363 -16.20 -4.54 -6.04
N VAL A 364 -14.92 -4.86 -6.12
CA VAL A 364 -14.07 -4.53 -7.26
C VAL A 364 -13.96 -5.73 -8.18
N ASP A 365 -14.24 -5.51 -9.46
CA ASP A 365 -14.00 -6.48 -10.52
C ASP A 365 -12.77 -6.07 -11.33
N TYR A 366 -11.64 -6.73 -11.07
CA TYR A 366 -10.41 -6.44 -11.80
C TYR A 366 -10.46 -6.94 -13.25
N GLY A 367 -11.45 -7.75 -13.64
CA GLY A 367 -11.68 -8.18 -15.01
C GLY A 367 -12.15 -7.08 -15.95
N LYS A 368 -12.61 -5.93 -15.43
CA LYS A 368 -13.00 -4.75 -16.25
C LYS A 368 -11.83 -4.04 -16.91
N VAL A 369 -10.60 -4.39 -16.52
CA VAL A 369 -9.37 -4.00 -17.20
C VAL A 369 -8.56 -5.27 -17.45
N ASP A 370 -7.56 -5.22 -18.34
CA ASP A 370 -6.63 -6.35 -18.54
C ASP A 370 -5.64 -6.48 -17.36
N ALA A 371 -6.17 -6.72 -16.15
CA ALA A 371 -5.41 -6.69 -14.91
C ALA A 371 -4.35 -7.79 -14.81
N GLN A 372 -4.49 -8.88 -15.58
CA GLN A 372 -3.60 -10.06 -15.55
C GLN A 372 -3.40 -10.65 -14.14
N LEU A 373 -4.48 -10.67 -13.36
CA LEU A 373 -4.52 -11.27 -12.02
C LEU A 373 -5.06 -12.70 -12.01
N ALA A 374 -5.69 -13.14 -13.10
CA ALA A 374 -6.24 -14.47 -13.28
C ALA A 374 -6.06 -14.93 -14.74
N PRO A 375 -6.19 -16.23 -15.04
CA PRO A 375 -6.29 -16.74 -16.40
C PRO A 375 -7.38 -16.04 -17.23
N PRO A 376 -7.26 -16.01 -18.57
CA PRO A 376 -8.19 -15.28 -19.43
C PRO A 376 -9.66 -15.68 -19.33
N ASP A 377 -9.96 -16.91 -18.91
CA ASP A 377 -11.31 -17.45 -18.70
C ASP A 377 -11.83 -17.27 -17.27
N LYS A 378 -10.99 -16.87 -16.33
CA LYS A 378 -11.30 -16.65 -14.90
C LYS A 378 -11.35 -15.16 -14.55
N SER A 379 -11.83 -14.83 -13.35
CA SER A 379 -11.85 -13.47 -12.81
C SER A 379 -11.28 -13.42 -11.39
N GLU A 380 -10.73 -12.27 -11.02
CA GLU A 380 -10.32 -11.95 -9.65
C GLU A 380 -11.02 -10.67 -9.22
N GLY A 381 -11.43 -10.61 -7.95
CA GLY A 381 -12.13 -9.47 -7.39
C GLY A 381 -11.95 -9.39 -5.89
N VAL A 382 -12.29 -8.22 -5.32
CA VAL A 382 -12.16 -7.99 -3.88
C VAL A 382 -13.39 -7.26 -3.35
N ILE A 383 -13.92 -7.75 -2.24
CA ILE A 383 -14.83 -6.97 -1.39
C ILE A 383 -13.98 -6.18 -0.40
N CYS A 384 -14.18 -4.87 -0.31
CA CYS A 384 -13.53 -4.00 0.66
C CYS A 384 -14.57 -3.22 1.48
N THR A 385 -14.39 -3.16 2.79
CA THR A 385 -15.24 -2.42 3.73
C THR A 385 -14.43 -1.83 4.87
N VAL A 386 -14.91 -0.76 5.48
CA VAL A 386 -14.32 -0.18 6.70
C VAL A 386 -14.31 -1.22 7.83
N ASP A 387 -13.19 -1.27 8.54
CA ASP A 387 -12.95 -2.18 9.65
C ASP A 387 -12.28 -1.46 10.84
N TYR A 388 -12.47 -2.04 12.02
CA TYR A 388 -11.95 -1.52 13.28
C TYR A 388 -11.31 -2.65 14.08
N VAL A 389 -10.12 -2.42 14.62
CA VAL A 389 -9.38 -3.46 15.38
C VAL A 389 -10.16 -3.98 16.58
N GLN A 390 -11.01 -3.12 17.17
CA GLN A 390 -11.89 -3.46 18.29
C GLN A 390 -12.88 -4.58 17.94
N ASP A 391 -13.26 -4.72 16.67
CA ASP A 391 -14.13 -5.80 16.21
C ASP A 391 -13.43 -7.18 16.33
N TRP A 392 -12.10 -7.21 16.53
CA TRP A 392 -11.31 -8.44 16.53
C TRP A 392 -10.53 -8.66 17.83
N GLU A 393 -10.59 -7.74 18.78
CA GLU A 393 -9.92 -7.84 20.09
C GLU A 393 -10.59 -8.88 21.00
N GLY A 394 -9.83 -9.44 21.95
CA GLY A 394 -10.33 -10.43 22.91
C GLY A 394 -10.54 -11.84 22.37
N LEU A 395 -10.42 -12.07 21.06
CA LEU A 395 -10.57 -13.37 20.42
C LEU A 395 -9.27 -14.18 20.43
N ASN A 396 -9.36 -15.47 20.76
CA ASN A 396 -8.30 -16.45 20.51
C ASN A 396 -8.24 -16.84 19.01
N ASP A 397 -7.27 -17.68 18.63
CA ASP A 397 -7.04 -18.02 17.21
C ASP A 397 -8.21 -18.77 16.56
N GLU A 398 -8.91 -19.64 17.29
CA GLU A 398 -10.07 -20.37 16.78
C GLU A 398 -11.29 -19.45 16.66
N GLU A 399 -11.55 -18.64 17.67
CA GLU A 399 -12.63 -17.63 17.68
C GLU A 399 -12.44 -16.60 16.57
N TYR A 400 -11.20 -16.14 16.37
CA TYR A 400 -10.85 -15.21 15.30
C TYR A 400 -11.10 -15.83 13.91
N LYS A 401 -10.72 -17.10 13.71
CA LYS A 401 -11.01 -17.81 12.45
C LYS A 401 -12.51 -18.01 12.24
N ALA A 402 -13.24 -18.41 13.28
CA ALA A 402 -14.69 -18.61 13.21
C ALA A 402 -15.43 -17.31 12.89
N LYS A 403 -15.08 -16.19 13.55
CA LYS A 403 -15.67 -14.88 13.26
C LYS A 403 -15.34 -14.39 11.84
N LYS A 404 -14.10 -14.61 11.37
CA LYS A 404 -13.74 -14.28 9.99
C LYS A 404 -14.60 -15.05 8.99
N GLU A 405 -14.85 -16.33 9.26
CA GLU A 405 -15.69 -17.17 8.41
C GLU A 405 -17.15 -16.72 8.44
N GLU A 406 -17.69 -16.39 9.61
CA GLU A 406 -19.03 -15.80 9.74
C GLU A 406 -19.18 -14.53 8.87
N VAL A 407 -18.23 -13.59 8.99
CA VAL A 407 -18.22 -12.37 8.19
C VAL A 407 -18.09 -12.68 6.69
N ALA A 408 -17.25 -13.65 6.31
CA ALA A 408 -17.12 -14.10 4.93
C ALA A 408 -18.47 -14.58 4.38
N GLN A 409 -19.18 -15.44 5.11
CA GLN A 409 -20.47 -15.97 4.67
C GLN A 409 -21.54 -14.88 4.51
N ILE A 410 -21.55 -13.89 5.41
CA ILE A 410 -22.45 -12.73 5.30
C ILE A 410 -22.15 -11.92 4.03
N LEU A 411 -20.87 -11.61 3.77
CA LEU A 411 -20.47 -10.83 2.60
C LEU A 411 -20.76 -11.58 1.29
N LEU A 412 -20.51 -12.90 1.24
CA LEU A 412 -20.84 -13.75 0.10
C LEU A 412 -22.34 -13.78 -0.18
N GLN A 413 -23.16 -13.91 0.87
CA GLN A 413 -24.62 -13.89 0.72
C GLN A 413 -25.11 -12.54 0.18
N ARG A 414 -24.53 -11.44 0.64
CA ARG A 414 -24.88 -10.11 0.15
C ARG A 414 -24.40 -9.85 -1.27
N LEU A 415 -23.22 -10.35 -1.64
CA LEU A 415 -22.72 -10.30 -3.01
C LEU A 415 -23.65 -11.08 -3.94
N ASP A 416 -24.06 -12.29 -3.55
CA ASP A 416 -25.00 -13.12 -4.31
C ASP A 416 -26.40 -12.50 -4.42
N LYS A 417 -26.87 -11.83 -3.36
CA LYS A 417 -28.11 -11.04 -3.43
C LYS A 417 -28.03 -9.93 -4.48
N GLN A 418 -26.87 -9.28 -4.62
CA GLN A 418 -26.65 -8.21 -5.59
C GLN A 418 -26.42 -8.75 -7.01
N PHE A 419 -25.70 -9.87 -7.14
CA PHE A 419 -25.34 -10.52 -8.39
C PHE A 419 -25.71 -12.02 -8.31
N PRO A 420 -26.97 -12.39 -8.58
CA PRO A 420 -27.48 -13.74 -8.35
C PRO A 420 -26.68 -14.83 -9.06
N GLY A 421 -26.27 -15.85 -8.30
CA GLY A 421 -25.53 -17.02 -8.81
C GLY A 421 -24.01 -16.84 -8.80
N ILE A 422 -23.50 -15.62 -8.52
CA ILE A 422 -22.05 -15.36 -8.50
C ILE A 422 -21.32 -16.26 -7.50
N ARG A 423 -21.98 -16.63 -6.40
CA ARG A 423 -21.39 -17.45 -5.35
C ARG A 423 -20.97 -18.83 -5.86
N GLU A 424 -21.68 -19.39 -6.83
CA GLU A 424 -21.37 -20.71 -7.40
C GLU A 424 -20.08 -20.71 -8.23
N SER A 425 -19.61 -19.54 -8.66
CA SER A 425 -18.37 -19.41 -9.42
C SER A 425 -17.12 -19.22 -8.56
N ILE A 426 -17.25 -19.08 -7.24
CA ILE A 426 -16.12 -18.82 -6.36
C ILE A 426 -15.31 -20.10 -6.15
N GLU A 427 -14.08 -20.10 -6.64
CA GLU A 427 -13.11 -21.18 -6.47
C GLU A 427 -12.25 -20.98 -5.21
N TYR A 428 -12.02 -19.73 -4.84
CA TYR A 428 -11.19 -19.35 -3.70
C TYR A 428 -11.69 -18.05 -3.05
N TYR A 429 -11.60 -17.99 -1.72
CA TYR A 429 -11.69 -16.73 -1.00
C TYR A 429 -10.82 -16.69 0.25
N GLU A 430 -10.41 -15.48 0.66
CA GLU A 430 -9.71 -15.25 1.93
C GLU A 430 -9.99 -13.86 2.47
N VAL A 431 -10.24 -13.78 3.78
CA VAL A 431 -10.51 -12.51 4.46
C VAL A 431 -9.25 -11.98 5.14
N SER A 432 -8.98 -10.70 4.97
CA SER A 432 -8.02 -9.93 5.76
C SER A 432 -8.76 -8.90 6.62
N THR A 433 -8.28 -8.69 7.85
CA THR A 433 -8.87 -7.74 8.80
C THR A 433 -7.83 -6.68 9.19
N SER A 434 -8.24 -5.72 10.00
CA SER A 434 -7.36 -4.80 10.71
C SER A 434 -6.21 -5.48 11.47
N LYS A 435 -6.44 -6.65 12.09
CA LYS A 435 -5.37 -7.47 12.69
C LYS A 435 -4.40 -8.01 11.64
N THR A 436 -4.89 -8.42 10.47
CA THR A 436 -4.04 -8.84 9.35
C THR A 436 -3.15 -7.69 8.88
N ILE A 437 -3.72 -6.49 8.66
CA ILE A 437 -2.96 -5.31 8.25
C ILE A 437 -1.92 -4.94 9.30
N GLN A 438 -2.30 -4.90 10.59
CA GLN A 438 -1.38 -4.64 11.68
C GLN A 438 -0.22 -5.65 11.72
N ARG A 439 -0.50 -6.94 11.56
CA ARG A 439 0.51 -8.00 11.56
C ARG A 439 1.56 -7.80 10.48
N TYR A 440 1.14 -7.54 9.24
CA TYR A 440 2.05 -7.47 8.10
C TYR A 440 2.77 -6.12 7.95
N THR A 441 2.12 -5.03 8.37
CA THR A 441 2.64 -3.67 8.12
C THR A 441 3.16 -2.98 9.37
N SER A 442 2.88 -3.54 10.56
CA SER A 442 3.13 -2.93 11.85
C SER A 442 2.46 -1.56 12.04
N ASN A 443 1.45 -1.22 11.23
CA ASN A 443 0.62 -0.06 11.46
C ASN A 443 -0.27 -0.30 12.68
N PRO A 444 -0.19 0.54 13.73
CA PRO A 444 -1.09 0.48 14.87
C PRO A 444 -2.55 0.47 14.41
N THR A 445 -3.36 -0.34 15.09
CA THR A 445 -4.81 -0.53 14.83
C THR A 445 -5.16 -0.94 13.40
N GLY A 446 -4.17 -1.43 12.61
CA GLY A 446 -4.37 -1.75 11.20
C GLY A 446 -4.62 -0.52 10.30
N SER A 447 -4.25 0.67 10.75
CA SER A 447 -4.58 1.94 10.07
C SER A 447 -4.01 1.99 8.64
N VAL A 448 -4.87 2.16 7.64
CA VAL A 448 -4.47 2.15 6.22
C VAL A 448 -4.06 3.53 5.69
N TYR A 449 -4.47 4.62 6.36
CA TYR A 449 -4.14 6.01 5.96
C TYR A 449 -3.25 6.73 6.98
N GLY A 450 -2.63 6.00 7.91
CA GLY A 450 -1.84 6.57 9.00
C GLY A 450 -2.72 7.32 10.01
N TYR A 451 -2.42 8.59 10.27
CA TYR A 451 -3.34 9.43 11.06
C TYR A 451 -4.57 9.83 10.25
N ALA A 452 -5.74 9.80 10.88
CA ALA A 452 -7.03 10.12 10.29
C ALA A 452 -7.02 11.48 9.57
N GLN A 453 -7.63 11.54 8.39
CA GLN A 453 -7.66 12.72 7.53
C GLN A 453 -8.69 13.77 7.99
N THR A 454 -8.77 13.99 9.29
CA THR A 454 -9.76 14.89 9.90
C THR A 454 -9.40 16.35 9.68
N LYS A 455 -10.40 17.24 9.76
CA LYS A 455 -10.21 18.69 9.65
C LYS A 455 -9.19 19.22 10.67
N GLU A 456 -9.14 18.63 11.87
CA GLU A 456 -8.25 18.98 12.97
C GLU A 456 -6.81 18.46 12.77
N GLN A 457 -6.57 17.60 11.79
CA GLN A 457 -5.27 16.98 11.51
C GLN A 457 -4.76 17.32 10.10
N ILE A 458 -5.07 18.50 9.56
CA ILE A 458 -4.57 18.98 8.27
C ILE A 458 -3.48 20.04 8.41
N GLY A 459 -2.77 20.33 7.31
CA GLY A 459 -1.87 21.49 7.24
C GLY A 459 -0.69 21.40 8.21
N ASN A 460 -0.61 22.33 9.17
CA ASN A 460 0.48 22.37 10.16
C ASN A 460 0.36 21.27 11.22
N GLU A 461 -0.81 20.64 11.35
CA GLU A 461 -1.02 19.51 12.25
C GLU A 461 -0.52 18.18 11.67
N ARG A 462 -0.05 18.17 10.41
CA ARG A 462 0.65 17.02 9.83
C ARG A 462 2.14 17.15 10.06
N PHE A 463 2.74 16.06 10.54
CA PHE A 463 4.19 15.97 10.68
C PHE A 463 4.88 16.20 9.33
N ARG A 464 5.93 17.01 9.35
CA ARG A 464 6.82 17.21 8.21
C ARG A 464 7.85 16.08 8.16
N ASN A 465 8.61 16.04 7.08
CA ASN A 465 9.57 14.95 6.85
C ASN A 465 10.75 14.96 7.83
N ASN A 466 11.04 16.03 8.57
CA ASN A 466 12.07 16.05 9.61
C ASN A 466 11.67 17.07 10.69
N PHE A 467 11.45 16.60 11.91
CA PHE A 467 10.95 17.43 13.03
C PHE A 467 11.47 17.03 14.41
N LEU A 468 12.03 15.83 14.58
CA LEU A 468 12.33 15.26 15.89
C LEU A 468 13.82 15.38 16.27
N ILE A 469 14.69 14.76 15.48
CA ILE A 469 16.14 14.66 15.74
C ILE A 469 16.89 14.87 14.42
N PRO A 470 18.05 15.57 14.43
CA PRO A 470 18.88 15.69 13.25
C PRO A 470 19.19 14.32 12.62
N ASN A 471 19.10 14.28 11.29
CA ASN A 471 19.37 13.11 10.44
C ASN A 471 18.29 12.01 10.47
N LEU A 472 17.17 12.19 11.18
CA LEU A 472 15.99 11.33 11.03
C LEU A 472 14.95 12.01 10.15
N TYR A 473 14.56 11.33 9.09
CA TYR A 473 13.50 11.75 8.19
C TYR A 473 12.34 10.76 8.22
N PHE A 474 11.13 11.25 8.00
CA PHE A 474 9.92 10.45 7.87
C PHE A 474 9.40 10.55 6.44
N ALA A 475 9.28 9.40 5.78
CA ALA A 475 8.66 9.23 4.47
C ALA A 475 7.57 8.17 4.65
N SER A 476 6.41 8.57 5.16
CA SER A 476 5.41 7.64 5.67
C SER A 476 4.00 8.20 5.48
N ALA A 477 3.00 7.33 5.35
CA ALA A 477 1.57 7.71 5.35
C ALA A 477 1.15 8.47 6.62
N TRP A 478 1.92 8.34 7.70
CA TRP A 478 1.74 9.02 8.98
C TRP A 478 2.25 10.48 8.98
N ALA A 479 2.93 10.89 7.92
CA ALA A 479 3.42 12.26 7.72
C ALA A 479 2.70 12.93 6.54
N PHE A 480 3.03 14.20 6.28
CA PHE A 480 2.56 14.89 5.07
C PHE A 480 3.14 14.22 3.81
N PRO A 481 2.36 14.02 2.72
CA PRO A 481 1.00 14.54 2.51
C PRO A 481 -0.12 13.68 3.12
N GLY A 482 0.10 12.40 3.35
CA GLY A 482 -0.89 11.45 3.88
C GLY A 482 -0.73 10.06 3.24
N GLY A 483 -1.70 9.18 3.49
CA GLY A 483 -1.74 7.83 2.94
C GLY A 483 -2.15 7.74 1.46
N GLY A 484 -2.39 6.51 1.00
CA GLY A 484 -2.67 6.19 -0.40
C GLY A 484 -1.41 6.12 -1.27
N PHE A 485 -1.54 5.59 -2.49
CA PHE A 485 -0.43 5.40 -3.43
C PHE A 485 0.20 6.75 -3.83
N GLU A 486 -0.60 7.69 -4.34
CA GLU A 486 -0.14 9.02 -4.74
C GLU A 486 0.53 9.78 -3.58
N GLY A 487 -0.11 9.75 -2.40
CA GLY A 487 0.39 10.41 -1.20
C GLY A 487 1.73 9.83 -0.71
N SER A 488 1.84 8.50 -0.68
CA SER A 488 3.05 7.81 -0.24
C SER A 488 4.24 8.05 -1.19
N ILE A 489 4.03 7.89 -2.50
CA ILE A 489 5.09 8.11 -3.50
C ILE A 489 5.56 9.57 -3.45
N THR A 490 4.62 10.51 -3.41
CA THR A 490 4.93 11.95 -3.28
C THR A 490 5.67 12.25 -1.98
N GLY A 491 5.24 11.69 -0.85
CA GLY A 491 5.89 11.85 0.45
C GLY A 491 7.34 11.38 0.45
N GLY A 492 7.60 10.20 -0.14
CA GLY A 492 8.95 9.66 -0.31
C GLY A 492 9.85 10.55 -1.16
N PHE A 493 9.34 10.99 -2.32
CA PHE A 493 10.06 11.90 -3.19
C PHE A 493 10.39 13.24 -2.50
N LEU A 494 9.44 13.84 -1.80
CA LEU A 494 9.64 15.09 -1.07
C LEU A 494 10.67 14.95 0.07
N ALA A 495 10.70 13.80 0.76
CA ALA A 495 11.70 13.53 1.79
C ALA A 495 13.11 13.49 1.19
N ALA A 496 13.30 12.77 0.08
CA ALA A 496 14.57 12.70 -0.63
C ALA A 496 15.03 14.07 -1.16
N LEU A 497 14.12 14.88 -1.73
CA LEU A 497 14.43 16.24 -2.17
C LEU A 497 14.87 17.15 -1.02
N GLN A 498 14.21 17.06 0.13
CA GLN A 498 14.59 17.84 1.31
C GLN A 498 15.98 17.42 1.81
N MET A 499 16.25 16.12 1.91
CA MET A 499 17.56 15.60 2.31
C MET A 499 18.68 16.04 1.36
N ASN A 500 18.44 16.01 0.05
CA ASN A 500 19.44 16.40 -0.93
C ASN A 500 19.86 17.88 -0.81
N LYS A 501 18.99 18.75 -0.29
CA LYS A 501 19.28 20.17 -0.05
C LYS A 501 19.93 20.42 1.30
N ASP A 502 19.44 19.75 2.34
CA ASP A 502 19.83 20.07 3.72
C ASP A 502 21.15 19.41 4.15
N LYS A 503 21.64 18.42 3.40
CA LYS A 503 22.73 17.55 3.85
C LYS A 503 24.01 17.73 3.07
N ILE A 504 25.09 17.83 3.83
CA ILE A 504 26.44 17.58 3.37
C ILE A 504 26.67 16.07 3.51
N TRP A 505 26.85 15.40 2.38
CA TRP A 505 26.99 13.96 2.31
C TRP A 505 28.44 13.56 2.49
N THR A 506 28.69 12.55 3.32
CA THR A 506 30.05 11.99 3.38
C THR A 506 30.31 11.12 2.16
N SER A 507 31.57 11.07 1.72
CA SER A 507 31.99 10.08 0.73
C SER A 507 31.89 8.70 1.36
N VAL A 508 31.26 7.77 0.64
CA VAL A 508 31.07 6.39 1.06
C VAL A 508 31.74 5.52 0.00
N HIS A 509 32.65 4.65 0.44
CA HIS A 509 33.33 3.69 -0.44
C HIS A 509 32.38 2.56 -0.88
N ASP A 510 32.77 1.83 -1.93
CA ASP A 510 31.97 0.77 -2.56
C ASP A 510 31.91 -0.54 -1.74
N GLN A 511 31.58 -0.44 -0.45
CA GLN A 511 31.25 -1.59 0.37
C GLN A 511 29.72 -1.72 0.46
N SER A 512 29.20 -2.89 0.10
CA SER A 512 27.79 -3.25 0.29
C SER A 512 27.65 -4.36 1.32
N PHE A 513 26.58 -4.30 2.09
CA PHE A 513 26.19 -5.39 2.97
C PHE A 513 25.79 -6.58 2.11
N THR A 514 26.44 -7.73 2.33
CA THR A 514 26.07 -8.98 1.66
C THR A 514 25.15 -9.76 2.58
N ASP A 515 23.94 -10.04 2.10
CA ASP A 515 22.99 -10.89 2.82
C ASP A 515 23.51 -12.33 2.84
N GLN A 516 23.87 -12.82 4.02
CA GLN A 516 24.47 -14.16 4.23
C GLN A 516 23.50 -15.31 3.92
N ARG A 517 22.24 -14.99 3.62
CA ARG A 517 21.20 -15.93 3.18
C ARG A 517 21.19 -16.14 1.67
N ILE A 518 21.94 -15.33 0.92
CA ILE A 518 22.10 -15.52 -0.53
C ILE A 518 23.09 -16.67 -0.73
N VAL A 519 22.64 -17.70 -1.44
CA VAL A 519 23.40 -18.91 -1.72
C VAL A 519 23.54 -19.09 -3.23
N ARG A 520 24.66 -19.64 -3.67
CA ARG A 520 24.89 -19.97 -5.09
C ARG A 520 24.48 -21.40 -5.40
N LEU A 521 23.96 -21.62 -6.59
CA LEU A 521 23.66 -22.94 -7.10
C LEU A 521 24.97 -23.68 -7.42
N LEU A 522 25.14 -24.84 -6.81
CA LEU A 522 26.26 -25.75 -7.03
C LEU A 522 25.96 -26.75 -8.15
N GLU A 523 24.76 -27.33 -8.11
CA GLU A 523 24.34 -28.40 -9.01
C GLU A 523 22.84 -28.32 -9.33
N HIS A 524 22.51 -28.61 -10.57
CA HIS A 524 21.16 -28.74 -11.12
C HIS A 524 21.06 -30.14 -11.73
N LYS A 525 20.20 -31.00 -11.17
CA LYS A 525 20.13 -32.41 -11.54
C LYS A 525 18.69 -32.92 -11.67
N PRO A 526 18.24 -33.31 -12.88
CA PRO A 526 16.97 -34.01 -13.04
C PRO A 526 16.97 -35.31 -12.23
N ILE A 527 15.93 -35.53 -11.43
CA ILE A 527 15.72 -36.81 -10.71
C ILE A 527 14.93 -37.75 -11.61
N ASP A 528 13.82 -37.23 -12.14
CA ASP A 528 12.89 -37.90 -13.05
C ASP A 528 12.16 -36.84 -13.91
N GLU A 529 11.19 -37.26 -14.72
CA GLU A 529 10.40 -36.36 -15.60
C GLU A 529 9.49 -35.38 -14.85
N HIS A 530 9.34 -35.53 -13.53
CA HIS A 530 8.46 -34.71 -12.68
C HIS A 530 9.20 -33.96 -11.58
N LYS A 531 10.52 -34.17 -11.41
CA LYS A 531 11.30 -33.61 -10.30
C LYS A 531 12.71 -33.22 -10.70
N LEU A 532 13.10 -32.06 -10.17
CA LEU A 532 14.44 -31.50 -10.28
C LEU A 532 15.08 -31.36 -8.89
N GLU A 533 16.31 -31.81 -8.71
CA GLU A 533 17.12 -31.50 -7.53
C GLU A 533 17.96 -30.24 -7.79
N LEU A 534 17.84 -29.27 -6.90
CA LEU A 534 18.73 -28.10 -6.84
C LEU A 534 19.58 -28.18 -5.58
N SER A 535 20.90 -28.12 -5.74
CA SER A 535 21.87 -28.11 -4.66
C SER A 535 22.54 -26.74 -4.58
N PHE A 536 22.38 -26.04 -3.45
CA PHE A 536 22.97 -24.73 -3.20
C PHE A 536 24.10 -24.80 -2.17
N GLU A 537 24.93 -23.76 -2.13
CA GLU A 537 25.84 -23.50 -1.03
C GLU A 537 25.09 -23.45 0.31
N ARG A 538 25.75 -23.89 1.38
CA ARG A 538 25.17 -23.84 2.70
C ARG A 538 25.37 -22.45 3.34
N PRO A 539 24.31 -21.82 3.91
CA PRO A 539 24.46 -20.55 4.62
C PRO A 539 25.32 -20.72 5.87
N VAL A 540 26.22 -19.75 6.10
CA VAL A 540 27.29 -19.76 7.13
C VAL A 540 26.78 -19.93 8.57
N ASP A 541 25.49 -19.69 8.85
CA ASP A 541 24.97 -19.56 10.20
C ASP A 541 23.56 -20.19 10.39
N SER A 542 23.33 -21.31 9.71
CA SER A 542 21.98 -21.90 9.62
C SER A 542 21.88 -23.24 10.35
N LYS A 543 21.08 -23.29 11.42
CA LYS A 543 20.57 -24.54 12.03
C LYS A 543 19.51 -25.15 11.10
N ILE A 544 19.94 -25.57 9.93
CA ILE A 544 19.07 -26.22 8.95
C ILE A 544 18.85 -27.68 9.37
N GLN A 545 17.58 -28.03 9.54
CA GLN A 545 17.15 -29.39 9.83
C GLN A 545 16.47 -29.98 8.60
N LYS A 546 16.78 -31.23 8.28
CA LYS A 546 16.09 -31.98 7.23
C LYS A 546 14.58 -31.98 7.50
N GLY A 547 13.78 -31.69 6.47
CA GLY A 547 12.33 -31.57 6.56
C GLY A 547 11.82 -30.20 7.02
N ALA A 548 12.68 -29.31 7.52
CA ALA A 548 12.28 -27.94 7.84
C ALA A 548 11.87 -27.20 6.55
N PHE A 549 10.78 -26.44 6.61
CA PHE A 549 10.33 -25.63 5.49
C PHE A 549 11.03 -24.27 5.51
N VAL A 550 11.63 -23.92 4.37
CA VAL A 550 12.22 -22.60 4.13
C VAL A 550 11.72 -22.05 2.81
N CYS A 551 11.76 -20.73 2.67
CA CYS A 551 11.45 -20.09 1.42
C CYS A 551 12.69 -20.06 0.53
N LEU A 552 12.60 -20.65 -0.66
CA LEU A 552 13.57 -20.52 -1.74
C LEU A 552 13.06 -19.44 -2.71
N LYS A 553 13.73 -18.30 -2.77
CA LYS A 553 13.42 -17.21 -3.71
C LYS A 553 14.51 -17.12 -4.77
N LEU A 554 14.12 -17.23 -6.04
CA LEU A 554 15.00 -16.97 -7.17
C LEU A 554 15.27 -15.46 -7.27
N LEU A 555 16.54 -15.07 -7.40
CA LEU A 555 16.90 -13.66 -7.56
C LEU A 555 16.79 -13.17 -9.01
N ASP A 556 16.91 -14.08 -9.98
CA ASP A 556 16.79 -13.79 -11.41
C ASP A 556 15.89 -14.84 -12.10
N PRO A 557 14.57 -14.82 -11.82
CA PRO A 557 13.62 -15.76 -12.43
C PRO A 557 13.52 -15.53 -13.94
N LYS A 558 13.55 -16.60 -14.73
CA LYS A 558 13.51 -16.54 -16.21
C LYS A 558 12.10 -16.50 -16.78
N VAL A 559 11.12 -16.98 -16.02
CA VAL A 559 9.69 -16.99 -16.37
C VAL A 559 8.90 -16.48 -15.17
N THR A 560 8.00 -15.52 -15.39
CA THR A 560 7.28 -14.83 -14.29
C THR A 560 5.77 -14.65 -14.54
N GLU A 561 5.24 -15.20 -15.63
CA GLU A 561 3.82 -15.07 -16.00
C GLU A 561 2.92 -15.69 -14.93
N LEU A 562 1.96 -14.91 -14.42
CA LEU A 562 0.96 -15.31 -13.41
C LEU A 562 1.55 -16.12 -12.24
N ASP A 563 2.78 -15.82 -11.81
CA ASP A 563 3.44 -16.61 -10.78
C ASP A 563 4.39 -15.81 -9.92
N LEU A 564 4.79 -16.42 -8.80
CA LEU A 564 5.74 -15.85 -7.86
C LEU A 564 7.11 -16.53 -7.99
N PRO A 565 8.22 -15.77 -7.86
CA PRO A 565 9.57 -16.30 -8.03
C PRO A 565 10.10 -17.02 -6.78
N TYR A 566 9.21 -17.54 -5.93
CA TYR A 566 9.59 -18.23 -4.71
C TYR A 566 8.60 -19.33 -4.33
N ARG A 567 9.08 -20.30 -3.54
CA ARG A 567 8.27 -21.37 -2.94
C ARG A 567 8.75 -21.68 -1.52
N TRP A 568 7.82 -22.11 -0.67
CA TRP A 568 8.15 -22.75 0.60
C TRP A 568 8.38 -24.23 0.36
N LEU A 569 9.59 -24.70 0.61
CA LEU A 569 10.03 -26.05 0.27
C LEU A 569 10.68 -26.72 1.48
N PRO A 570 10.47 -28.03 1.68
CA PRO A 570 11.18 -28.78 2.69
C PRO A 570 12.64 -28.96 2.26
N ILE A 571 13.54 -28.88 3.23
CA ILE A 571 14.96 -29.17 3.01
C ILE A 571 15.18 -30.68 2.96
N VAL A 572 15.92 -31.15 1.94
CA VAL A 572 16.17 -32.59 1.73
C VAL A 572 17.49 -33.04 2.33
N SER A 573 18.51 -32.18 2.32
CA SER A 573 19.84 -32.50 2.86
C SER A 573 19.85 -32.54 4.39
N SER A 574 20.70 -33.41 4.95
CA SER A 574 20.93 -33.53 6.38
C SER A 574 21.89 -32.46 6.92
N GLN A 575 21.99 -32.35 8.24
CA GLN A 575 22.87 -31.37 8.88
C GLN A 575 24.37 -31.65 8.62
N GLU A 576 24.75 -32.85 8.21
CA GLU A 576 26.15 -33.24 7.95
C GLU A 576 26.59 -32.96 6.51
N GLU A 577 25.66 -32.64 5.60
CA GLU A 577 25.97 -32.39 4.19
C GLU A 577 26.43 -30.95 3.94
N ASP A 578 27.44 -30.78 3.08
CA ASP A 578 28.02 -29.47 2.75
C ASP A 578 27.12 -28.58 1.86
N SER A 579 25.99 -29.11 1.39
CA SER A 579 25.07 -28.42 0.47
C SER A 579 23.64 -28.39 0.97
N LEU A 580 22.91 -27.37 0.57
CA LEU A 580 21.49 -27.21 0.84
C LEU A 580 20.67 -27.70 -0.37
N ARG A 581 19.92 -28.79 -0.21
CA ARG A 581 19.21 -29.45 -1.32
C ARG A 581 17.70 -29.32 -1.24
N PHE A 582 17.08 -29.08 -2.41
CA PHE A 582 15.64 -29.00 -2.59
C PHE A 582 15.20 -29.90 -3.73
N HIS A 583 14.03 -30.53 -3.58
CA HIS A 583 13.33 -31.19 -4.67
C HIS A 583 12.22 -30.27 -5.18
N ILE A 584 12.36 -29.84 -6.43
CA ILE A 584 11.42 -28.95 -7.11
C ILE A 584 10.47 -29.80 -7.94
N PRO A 585 9.14 -29.78 -7.67
CA PRO A 585 8.16 -30.38 -8.55
C PRO A 585 8.11 -29.64 -9.90
N LEU A 586 8.16 -30.38 -11.00
CA LEU A 586 8.00 -29.84 -12.36
C LEU A 586 6.51 -29.78 -12.73
N ASP A 587 5.81 -28.86 -12.08
CA ASP A 587 4.36 -28.65 -12.21
C ASP A 587 3.94 -27.72 -13.37
N GLY A 588 4.91 -27.30 -14.20
CA GLY A 588 4.67 -26.37 -15.31
C GLY A 588 4.45 -24.90 -14.89
N SER A 589 4.53 -24.60 -13.59
CA SER A 589 4.51 -23.22 -13.08
C SER A 589 5.73 -22.42 -13.56
N SER A 590 5.61 -21.11 -13.61
CA SER A 590 6.72 -20.24 -14.03
C SER A 590 7.92 -20.34 -13.07
N PHE A 591 7.68 -20.65 -11.78
CA PHE A 591 8.73 -20.97 -10.83
C PHE A 591 9.49 -22.24 -11.22
N SER A 592 8.80 -23.37 -11.46
CA SER A 592 9.47 -24.63 -11.82
C SER A 592 10.19 -24.52 -13.17
N LYS A 593 9.57 -23.86 -14.15
CA LYS A 593 10.22 -23.50 -15.43
C LYS A 593 11.45 -22.62 -15.27
N SER A 594 11.44 -21.71 -14.30
CA SER A 594 12.62 -20.90 -13.98
C SER A 594 13.71 -21.75 -13.33
N CYS A 595 13.34 -22.67 -12.43
CA CYS A 595 14.28 -23.61 -11.81
C CYS A 595 14.98 -24.51 -12.85
N GLU A 596 14.26 -24.99 -13.86
CA GLU A 596 14.81 -25.78 -14.97
C GLU A 596 15.83 -25.00 -15.83
N GLN A 597 15.76 -23.67 -15.82
CA GLN A 597 16.64 -22.79 -16.58
C GLN A 597 17.81 -22.23 -15.76
N LEU A 598 17.93 -22.62 -14.49
CA LEU A 598 19.04 -22.18 -13.64
C LEU A 598 20.36 -22.81 -14.10
N SER A 599 21.40 -22.01 -14.04
CA SER A 599 22.78 -22.42 -14.31
C SER A 599 23.61 -22.37 -13.03
N ARG A 600 24.73 -23.10 -13.03
CA ARG A 600 25.71 -23.04 -11.94
C ARG A 600 26.09 -21.60 -11.63
N ASP A 601 26.27 -21.28 -10.34
CA ASP A 601 26.51 -19.95 -9.79
C ASP A 601 25.32 -18.97 -9.79
N ASP A 602 24.16 -19.34 -10.36
CA ASP A 602 22.93 -18.58 -10.16
C ASP A 602 22.61 -18.47 -8.67
N LYS A 603 22.03 -17.34 -8.27
CA LYS A 603 21.83 -17.00 -6.86
C LYS A 603 20.37 -17.14 -6.47
N ALA A 604 20.15 -17.67 -5.28
CA ALA A 604 18.87 -17.68 -4.61
C ALA A 604 18.99 -17.10 -3.20
N LEU A 605 17.89 -16.54 -2.69
CA LEU A 605 17.76 -16.13 -1.30
C LEU A 605 16.99 -17.21 -0.54
N VAL A 606 17.55 -17.70 0.56
CA VAL A 606 16.93 -18.71 1.42
C VAL A 606 16.68 -18.16 2.82
N PHE A 607 15.44 -18.22 3.30
CA PHE A 607 15.10 -17.76 4.66
C PHE A 607 14.02 -18.63 5.32
N GLY A 608 14.11 -18.74 6.64
CA GLY A 608 13.35 -19.66 7.50
C GLY A 608 14.28 -20.32 8.55
N PRO A 609 13.77 -21.20 9.43
CA PRO A 609 12.41 -21.72 9.46
C PRO A 609 11.43 -20.74 10.11
N THR A 610 10.21 -20.67 9.57
CA THR A 610 9.08 -20.21 10.40
C THR A 610 8.83 -21.31 11.43
N SER A 611 9.21 -21.05 12.68
CA SER A 611 8.83 -21.86 13.84
C SER A 611 7.32 -22.04 13.94
#